data_AF-A0AAU9I9R7-F1
#
_entry.id   AF-A0AAU9I9R7-F1
#
_cell.length_a   1.000
_cell.length_b   1.000
_cell.length_c   1.000
_cell.angle_alpha   90.00
_cell.angle_beta   90.00
_cell.angle_gamma   90.00
#
_symmetry.space_group_name_H-M   'P 1'
#
loop_
_entity.id
_entity.type
_entity.pdbx_description
1 polymer ?
#
loop_
_entity_poly.entity_id
_entity_poly.type
_entity_poly.pdbx_seq_one_letter_code
_entity_poly.pdbx_strand_id
1 'polypeptide(L)'
;MDSNHIVVGVVVFVINKQDQILVGRRTDYNEFGLPGGKLEYLESVEEAALRELEEETGLKSLIEDIKVFKVANLITRMQDHSMVFYSALQIPENQTPENLEPHKNEGWIWVTWEEMMKLELFYPLRIGLRAISPLKYDEIPDLRSILIKE
;
A
#
# COMPACT_ATOMS: atom_id res chain seq x y z
N MET A 1 -21.89 11.69 15.86
CA MET A 1 -21.72 12.70 14.80
C MET A 1 -21.58 11.92 13.51
N ASP A 2 -22.54 12.07 12.61
CA ASP A 2 -22.52 11.48 11.28
C ASP A 2 -21.29 11.99 10.55
N SER A 3 -20.23 11.19 10.52
CA SER A 3 -19.03 11.62 9.82
C SER A 3 -19.12 11.11 8.38
N ASN A 4 -19.96 11.76 7.57
CA ASN A 4 -19.86 11.75 6.10
C ASN A 4 -18.57 12.48 5.71
N HIS A 5 -17.43 11.86 5.98
CA HIS A 5 -16.11 12.40 5.66
C HIS A 5 -15.38 11.45 4.74
N ILE A 6 -14.64 12.04 3.81
CA ILE A 6 -13.76 11.29 2.92
C ILE A 6 -12.52 10.92 3.73
N VAL A 7 -12.20 9.63 3.79
CA VAL A 7 -10.95 9.18 4.39
C VAL A 7 -9.87 9.19 3.31
N VAL A 8 -8.74 9.83 3.57
CA VAL A 8 -7.58 9.75 2.69
C VAL A 8 -6.65 8.68 3.25
N GLY A 9 -6.27 7.71 2.43
CA GLY A 9 -5.38 6.62 2.82
C GLY A 9 -4.28 6.38 1.80
N VAL A 10 -3.26 5.66 2.23
CA VAL A 10 -2.13 5.25 1.41
C VAL A 10 -1.88 3.76 1.59
N VAL A 11 -1.48 3.09 0.51
CA VAL A 11 -1.02 1.69 0.56
C VAL A 11 0.31 1.56 -0.17
N VAL A 12 1.14 0.62 0.28
CA VAL A 12 2.52 0.46 -0.19
C VAL A 12 2.71 -0.91 -0.84
N PHE A 13 2.96 -0.94 -2.13
CA PHE A 13 3.52 -2.11 -2.80
C PHE A 13 5.00 -2.22 -2.44
N VAL A 14 5.30 -3.03 -1.43
CA VAL A 14 6.66 -3.38 -1.06
C VAL A 14 7.12 -4.53 -1.94
N ILE A 15 8.16 -4.29 -2.75
CA ILE A 15 8.67 -5.25 -3.73
C ILE A 15 10.09 -5.67 -3.31
N ASN A 16 10.41 -6.96 -3.32
CA ASN A 16 11.78 -7.43 -3.07
C ASN A 16 12.58 -7.57 -4.39
N LYS A 17 13.83 -8.04 -4.32
CA LYS A 17 14.68 -8.26 -5.50
C LYS A 17 14.25 -9.45 -6.37
N GLN A 18 13.32 -10.26 -5.90
CA GLN A 18 12.72 -11.40 -6.60
C GLN A 18 11.37 -11.06 -7.26
N ASP A 19 11.03 -9.76 -7.36
CA ASP A 19 9.74 -9.26 -7.87
C ASP A 19 8.52 -9.83 -7.10
N GLN A 20 8.71 -10.20 -5.83
CA GLN A 20 7.63 -10.59 -4.93
C GLN A 20 7.11 -9.38 -4.15
N ILE A 21 5.83 -9.41 -3.83
CA ILE A 21 5.09 -8.36 -3.14
C ILE A 21 4.83 -8.81 -1.71
N LEU A 22 5.03 -7.91 -0.76
CA LEU A 22 4.66 -8.13 0.63
C LEU A 22 3.14 -7.98 0.81
N VAL A 23 2.50 -9.04 1.29
CA VAL A 23 1.08 -8.99 1.68
C VAL A 23 0.90 -9.55 3.08
N GLY A 24 -0.06 -9.01 3.81
CA GLY A 24 -0.37 -9.46 5.16
C GLY A 24 -1.85 -9.76 5.32
N ARG A 25 -2.17 -10.75 6.16
CA ARG A 25 -3.54 -11.19 6.38
C ARG A 25 -4.17 -10.40 7.52
N ARG A 26 -5.24 -9.66 7.24
CA ARG A 26 -5.93 -8.81 8.22
C ARG A 26 -6.74 -9.65 9.21
N THR A 27 -6.78 -9.23 10.46
CA THR A 27 -7.51 -9.92 11.55
C THR A 27 -9.03 -9.66 11.56
N ASP A 28 -9.49 -8.59 10.91
CA ASP A 28 -10.89 -8.16 10.93
C ASP A 28 -11.78 -8.89 9.91
N TYR A 29 -11.24 -9.16 8.72
CA TYR A 29 -11.98 -9.76 7.61
C TYR A 29 -11.30 -10.98 6.98
N ASN A 30 -10.16 -11.44 7.50
CA ASN A 30 -9.35 -12.54 6.94
C ASN A 30 -8.89 -12.33 5.48
N GLU A 31 -8.98 -11.09 4.99
CA GLU A 31 -8.54 -10.68 3.66
C GLU A 31 -7.05 -10.24 3.67
N PHE A 32 -6.39 -10.32 2.52
CA PHE A 32 -5.02 -9.88 2.35
C PHE A 32 -4.94 -8.41 1.92
N GLY A 33 -4.08 -7.66 2.61
CA GLY A 33 -3.80 -6.25 2.35
C GLY A 33 -2.31 -6.00 2.14
N LEU A 34 -2.02 -4.80 1.65
CA LEU A 34 -0.67 -4.22 1.67
C LEU A 34 -0.47 -3.46 2.98
N PRO A 35 0.78 -3.18 3.38
CA PRO A 35 1.04 -2.18 4.39
C PRO A 35 0.41 -0.83 4.03
N GLY A 36 -0.14 -0.13 5.02
CA GLY A 36 -0.73 1.19 4.80
C GLY A 36 -1.88 1.53 5.72
N GLY A 37 -2.21 2.82 5.76
CA GLY A 37 -3.24 3.35 6.63
C GLY A 37 -3.70 4.74 6.23
N LYS A 38 -4.03 5.56 7.22
CA LYS A 38 -4.62 6.88 6.99
C LYS A 38 -3.51 7.91 6.77
N LEU A 39 -3.77 8.85 5.87
CA LEU A 39 -2.96 10.05 5.76
C LEU A 39 -3.25 10.94 6.98
N GLU A 40 -2.20 11.33 7.70
CA GLU A 40 -2.34 12.23 8.84
C GLU A 40 -2.27 13.71 8.44
N TYR A 41 -2.66 14.58 9.37
CA TYR A 41 -2.65 16.02 9.14
C TYR A 41 -1.21 16.53 8.98
N LEU A 42 -0.95 17.32 7.93
CA LEU A 42 0.37 17.87 7.58
C LEU A 42 1.41 16.82 7.20
N GLU A 43 0.96 15.64 6.75
CA GLU A 43 1.82 14.61 6.20
C GLU A 43 1.69 14.57 4.66
N SER A 44 2.80 14.38 3.95
CA SER A 44 2.80 14.01 2.54
C SER A 44 2.39 12.55 2.34
N VAL A 45 2.02 12.17 1.12
CA VAL A 45 1.61 10.78 0.83
C VAL A 45 2.78 9.82 1.05
N GLU A 46 3.99 10.27 0.72
CA GLU A 46 5.24 9.54 0.88
C GLU A 46 5.60 9.35 2.36
N GLU A 47 5.48 10.41 3.18
CA GLU A 47 5.69 10.31 4.62
C GLU A 47 4.72 9.31 5.26
N ALA A 48 3.43 9.38 4.89
CA ALA A 48 2.43 8.44 5.39
C ALA A 48 2.74 7.00 5.02
N ALA A 49 3.13 6.77 3.78
CA ALA A 49 3.49 5.43 3.32
C ALA A 49 4.71 4.86 4.06
N LEU A 50 5.75 5.67 4.28
CA LEU A 50 6.95 5.25 5.00
C LEU A 50 6.67 5.04 6.49
N ARG A 51 5.84 5.89 7.11
CA ARG A 51 5.40 5.72 8.50
C ARG A 51 4.65 4.42 8.67
N GLU A 52 3.61 4.17 7.88
CA GLU A 52 2.79 2.95 7.97
C GLU A 52 3.64 1.69 7.67
N LEU A 53 4.57 1.78 6.70
CA LEU A 53 5.52 0.71 6.44
C LEU A 53 6.37 0.39 7.68
N GLU A 54 6.97 1.40 8.31
CA GLU A 54 7.82 1.21 9.48
C GLU A 54 7.01 0.72 10.69
N GLU A 55 5.83 1.30 10.94
CA GLU A 55 4.94 0.96 12.05
C GLU A 55 4.42 -0.49 11.97
N GLU A 56 4.05 -0.96 10.77
CA GLU A 56 3.44 -2.28 10.61
C GLU A 56 4.45 -3.40 10.32
N THR A 57 5.58 -3.07 9.69
CA THR A 57 6.53 -4.08 9.16
C THR A 57 7.96 -3.94 9.69
N GLY A 58 8.33 -2.80 10.27
CA GLY A 58 9.71 -2.48 10.65
C GLY A 58 10.65 -2.17 9.49
N LEU A 59 10.18 -2.27 8.23
CA LEU A 59 10.95 -1.95 7.04
C LEU A 59 11.14 -0.43 6.89
N LYS A 60 12.31 -0.02 6.42
CA LYS A 60 12.70 1.38 6.25
C LYS A 60 13.18 1.66 4.82
N SER A 61 12.79 2.82 4.30
CA SER A 61 13.25 3.37 3.01
C SER A 61 13.34 4.89 3.09
N LEU A 62 13.91 5.52 2.05
CA LEU A 62 13.94 6.97 1.94
C LEU A 62 12.78 7.49 1.08
N ILE A 63 12.43 8.77 1.23
CA ILE A 63 11.33 9.41 0.48
C ILE A 63 11.59 9.37 -1.03
N GLU A 64 12.84 9.44 -1.47
CA GLU A 64 13.20 9.33 -2.88
C GLU A 64 12.86 7.95 -3.49
N ASP A 65 12.88 6.88 -2.69
CA ASP A 65 12.67 5.51 -3.17
C ASP A 65 11.19 5.16 -3.39
N ILE A 66 10.29 5.92 -2.77
CA ILE A 66 8.86 5.64 -2.89
C ILE A 66 8.24 6.38 -4.08
N LYS A 67 7.57 5.63 -4.94
CA LYS A 67 6.85 6.15 -6.11
C LYS A 67 5.36 6.15 -5.82
N VAL A 68 4.72 7.31 -5.85
CA VAL A 68 3.25 7.40 -5.84
C VAL A 68 2.79 7.31 -7.29
N PHE A 69 2.00 6.30 -7.65
CA PHE A 69 1.74 6.00 -9.06
C PHE A 69 0.26 6.00 -9.44
N LYS A 70 -0.64 5.97 -8.46
CA LYS A 70 -2.09 5.96 -8.70
C LYS A 70 -2.85 6.56 -7.54
N VAL A 71 -4.01 7.15 -7.86
CA VAL A 71 -5.03 7.55 -6.88
C VAL A 71 -6.36 6.92 -7.30
N ALA A 72 -7.12 6.39 -6.35
CA ALA A 72 -8.47 5.88 -6.60
C ALA A 72 -9.50 6.54 -5.69
N ASN A 73 -10.62 6.94 -6.29
CA ASN A 73 -11.83 7.32 -5.57
C ASN A 73 -12.67 6.06 -5.31
N LEU A 74 -12.78 5.63 -4.05
CA LEU A 74 -13.46 4.41 -3.64
C LEU A 74 -14.75 4.77 -2.88
N ILE A 75 -15.88 4.40 -3.45
CA ILE A 75 -17.20 4.56 -2.82
C ILE A 75 -17.81 3.16 -2.67
N THR A 76 -18.00 2.71 -1.44
CA THR A 76 -18.53 1.37 -1.15
C THR A 76 -20.07 1.38 -1.14
N ARG A 77 -20.68 0.19 -1.22
CA ARG A 77 -22.13 0.04 -1.04
C ARG A 77 -22.60 0.40 0.37
N MET A 78 -21.67 0.45 1.33
CA MET A 78 -21.92 0.85 2.71
C MET A 78 -21.83 2.37 2.91
N GLN A 79 -21.67 3.14 1.83
CA GLN A 79 -21.49 4.59 1.84
C GLN A 79 -20.18 5.07 2.49
N ASP A 80 -19.19 4.17 2.61
CA ASP A 80 -17.82 4.60 2.93
C ASP A 80 -17.20 5.24 1.69
N HIS A 81 -16.55 6.38 1.89
CA HIS A 81 -15.87 7.13 0.83
C HIS A 81 -14.41 7.33 1.21
N SER A 82 -13.51 6.74 0.42
CA SER A 82 -12.07 6.90 0.58
C SER A 82 -11.37 7.35 -0.70
N MET A 83 -10.37 8.20 -0.54
CA MET A 83 -9.36 8.48 -1.57
C MET A 83 -8.10 7.70 -1.21
N VAL A 84 -7.69 6.76 -2.05
CA VAL A 84 -6.53 5.90 -1.78
C VAL A 84 -5.40 6.20 -2.74
N PHE A 85 -4.26 6.58 -2.19
CA PHE A 85 -2.99 6.68 -2.91
C PHE A 85 -2.31 5.31 -2.93
N TYR A 86 -1.89 4.87 -4.10
CA TYR A 86 -1.08 3.67 -4.27
C TYR A 86 0.35 4.09 -4.52
N SER A 87 1.22 3.56 -3.68
CA SER A 87 2.65 3.81 -3.71
C SER A 87 3.41 2.50 -3.86
N ALA A 88 4.66 2.57 -4.29
CA ALA A 88 5.53 1.41 -4.41
C ALA A 88 6.97 1.76 -4.09
N LEU A 89 7.68 0.81 -3.50
CA LEU A 89 9.12 0.87 -3.26
C LEU A 89 9.73 -0.52 -3.42
N GLN A 90 11.03 -0.57 -3.67
CA GLN A 90 11.78 -1.82 -3.65
C GLN A 90 12.68 -1.86 -2.42
N ILE A 91 12.57 -2.91 -1.61
CA ILE A 91 13.41 -3.09 -0.42
C ILE A 91 14.70 -3.87 -0.72
N PRO A 92 15.80 -3.56 -0.02
CA PRO A 92 17.02 -4.36 -0.07
C PRO A 92 16.86 -5.69 0.70
N GLU A 93 17.61 -6.72 0.30
CA GLU A 93 17.53 -8.07 0.89
C GLU A 93 18.03 -8.17 2.34
N ASN A 94 18.61 -7.11 2.89
CA ASN A 94 19.13 -7.07 4.26
C ASN A 94 18.07 -6.66 5.30
N GLN A 95 16.82 -6.44 4.89
CA GLN A 95 15.69 -6.17 5.79
C GLN A 95 14.70 -7.32 5.73
N THR A 96 14.08 -7.64 6.86
CA THR A 96 13.03 -8.67 6.96
C THR A 96 11.83 -8.06 7.66
N PRO A 97 10.62 -8.21 7.11
CA PRO A 97 9.41 -7.67 7.73
C PRO A 97 9.09 -8.43 9.03
N GLU A 98 8.69 -7.68 10.05
CA GLU A 98 8.19 -8.19 11.31
C GLU A 98 6.70 -7.82 11.47
N ASN A 99 5.93 -8.61 12.21
CA ASN A 99 4.54 -8.26 12.52
C ASN A 99 4.50 -7.41 13.79
N LEU A 100 4.66 -6.09 13.63
CA LEU A 100 4.71 -5.16 14.77
C LEU A 100 3.32 -4.84 15.34
N GLU A 101 2.26 -5.09 14.56
CA GLU A 101 0.86 -4.89 14.97
C GLU A 101 0.04 -6.18 14.87
N PRO A 102 0.32 -7.20 15.70
CA PRO A 102 -0.30 -8.53 15.61
C PRO A 102 -1.81 -8.54 15.89
N HIS A 103 -2.36 -7.43 16.37
CA HIS A 103 -3.79 -7.24 16.57
C HIS A 103 -4.52 -6.79 15.29
N LYS A 104 -3.81 -6.26 14.29
CA LYS A 104 -4.35 -5.85 12.99
C LYS A 104 -4.00 -6.83 11.86
N ASN A 105 -2.90 -7.56 12.00
CA ASN A 105 -2.35 -8.43 10.96
C ASN A 105 -1.87 -9.76 11.56
N GLU A 106 -2.12 -10.90 10.90
CA GLU A 106 -1.65 -12.23 11.33
C GLU A 106 -0.17 -12.48 10.98
N GLY A 107 0.40 -11.70 10.06
CA GLY A 107 1.78 -11.79 9.62
C GLY A 107 1.94 -11.53 8.13
N TRP A 108 3.20 -11.31 7.73
CA TRP A 108 3.58 -10.91 6.39
C TRP A 108 4.16 -12.08 5.59
N ILE A 109 3.75 -12.19 4.32
CA ILE A 109 4.28 -13.17 3.37
C ILE A 109 4.69 -12.49 2.06
N TRP A 110 5.77 -13.00 1.46
CA TRP A 110 6.18 -12.63 0.11
C TRP A 110 5.45 -13.50 -0.91
N VAL A 111 4.76 -12.87 -1.86
CA VAL A 111 4.02 -13.57 -2.92
C VAL A 111 4.37 -12.99 -4.28
N THR A 112 4.43 -13.84 -5.30
CA THR A 112 4.45 -13.37 -6.68
C THR A 112 3.13 -12.68 -7.04
N TRP A 113 3.12 -11.88 -8.11
CA TRP A 113 1.89 -11.31 -8.63
C TRP A 113 0.81 -12.38 -8.90
N GLU A 114 1.21 -13.51 -9.49
CA GLU A 114 0.27 -14.59 -9.81
C GLU A 114 -0.34 -15.22 -8.54
N GLU A 115 0.46 -15.41 -7.50
CA GLU A 115 -0.02 -15.89 -6.20
C GLU A 115 -0.93 -14.87 -5.53
N MET A 116 -0.56 -13.58 -5.53
CA MET A 116 -1.38 -12.50 -4.98
C MET A 116 -2.77 -12.45 -5.61
N MET A 117 -2.87 -12.62 -6.93
CA MET A 117 -4.14 -12.62 -7.65
C MET A 117 -5.06 -13.81 -7.29
N LYS A 118 -4.53 -14.84 -6.61
CA LYS A 118 -5.30 -16.00 -6.10
C LYS A 118 -5.77 -15.82 -4.66
N LEU A 119 -5.32 -14.78 -3.95
CA LEU A 119 -5.70 -14.50 -2.57
C LEU A 119 -7.05 -13.77 -2.48
N GLU A 120 -7.70 -13.86 -1.32
CA GLU A 120 -8.85 -13.02 -0.99
C GLU A 120 -8.37 -11.61 -0.64
N LEU A 121 -8.32 -10.71 -1.63
CA LEU A 121 -7.78 -9.36 -1.46
C LEU A 121 -8.80 -8.39 -0.85
N PHE A 122 -8.31 -7.60 0.11
CA PHE A 122 -9.03 -6.48 0.72
C PHE A 122 -9.57 -5.53 -0.36
N TYR A 123 -10.81 -5.05 -0.19
CA TYR A 123 -11.55 -4.37 -1.26
C TYR A 123 -10.78 -3.21 -1.92
N PRO A 124 -10.19 -2.25 -1.18
CA PRO A 124 -9.35 -1.21 -1.77
C PRO A 124 -8.19 -1.72 -2.62
N LEU A 125 -7.52 -2.79 -2.22
CA LEU A 125 -6.44 -3.41 -2.99
C LEU A 125 -6.98 -4.00 -4.30
N ARG A 126 -8.10 -4.75 -4.23
CA ARG A 126 -8.74 -5.33 -5.42
C ARG A 126 -9.14 -4.27 -6.45
N ILE A 127 -9.67 -3.13 -6.02
CA ILE A 127 -10.00 -2.02 -6.94
C ILE A 127 -8.72 -1.35 -7.46
N GLY A 128 -7.73 -1.16 -6.58
CA GLY A 128 -6.43 -0.62 -6.91
C GLY A 128 -5.75 -1.33 -8.05
N LEU A 129 -5.83 -2.65 -8.10
CA LEU A 129 -5.23 -3.48 -9.14
C LEU A 129 -5.95 -3.38 -10.50
N ARG A 130 -7.16 -2.82 -10.56
CA ARG A 130 -7.85 -2.62 -11.85
C ARG A 130 -7.06 -1.64 -12.71
N ALA A 131 -6.73 -2.05 -13.93
CA ALA A 131 -5.88 -1.31 -14.87
C ALA A 131 -4.40 -1.22 -14.46
N ILE A 132 -3.92 -2.15 -13.63
CA ILE A 132 -2.50 -2.38 -13.37
C ILE A 132 -2.14 -3.79 -13.86
N SER A 133 -1.06 -3.92 -14.63
CA SER A 133 -0.43 -5.20 -15.00
C SER A 133 0.64 -5.59 -13.97
N PRO A 134 1.25 -6.79 -14.01
CA PRO A 134 2.30 -7.15 -13.05
C PRO A 134 3.30 -6.01 -12.89
N LEU A 135 3.44 -5.53 -11.66
CA LEU A 135 4.28 -4.39 -11.35
C LEU A 135 5.72 -4.86 -11.21
N LYS A 136 6.58 -4.51 -12.16
CA LYS A 136 8.01 -4.43 -11.90
C LYS A 136 8.33 -3.04 -11.40
N TYR A 137 9.10 -2.94 -10.33
CA TYR A 137 9.39 -1.64 -9.69
C TYR A 137 9.95 -0.59 -10.68
N ASP A 138 10.80 -1.02 -11.62
CA ASP A 138 11.39 -0.15 -12.65
C ASP A 138 10.38 0.35 -13.69
N GLU A 139 9.25 -0.33 -13.87
CA GLU A 139 8.18 0.01 -14.81
C GLU A 139 7.10 0.90 -14.16
N ILE A 140 7.13 1.08 -12.84
CA ILE A 140 6.16 1.90 -12.12
C ILE A 140 6.43 3.38 -12.41
N PRO A 141 5.46 4.10 -13.01
CA PRO A 141 5.57 5.54 -13.20
C PRO A 141 5.47 6.25 -11.85
N ASP A 142 6.14 7.38 -11.71
CA ASP A 142 6.04 8.20 -10.51
C ASP A 142 5.25 9.47 -10.84
N LEU A 143 4.10 9.68 -10.19
CA LEU A 143 3.28 10.88 -10.36
C LEU A 143 4.05 12.16 -9.98
N ARG A 144 5.10 12.07 -9.14
CA ARG A 144 6.01 13.20 -8.89
C ARG A 144 6.63 13.73 -10.18
N SER A 145 6.99 12.83 -11.11
CA SER A 145 7.56 13.21 -12.42
C SER A 145 6.56 13.93 -13.35
N ILE A 146 5.25 13.82 -13.07
CA ILE A 146 4.19 14.45 -13.86
C ILE A 146 3.80 15.82 -13.28
N LEU A 147 4.02 16.02 -11.99
CA LEU A 147 3.63 17.24 -11.26
C LEU A 147 4.74 18.30 -11.19
N ILE A 148 6.00 17.93 -11.45
CA ILE A 148 7.11 18.88 -11.57
C ILE A 148 7.23 19.33 -13.04
N LYS A 149 6.29 20.17 -13.47
CA LYS A 149 6.58 21.20 -14.46
C LYS A 149 6.25 22.53 -13.79
N GLU A 150 7.26 23.13 -13.18
CA GLU A 150 7.26 24.57 -12.92
C GLU A 150 7.32 25.35 -14.24
#